data_AF-A0A7U9XN71-F1
#
_entry.id   AF-A0A7U9XN71-F1
#
_cell.length_a   1.000
_cell.length_b   1.000
_cell.length_c   1.000
_cell.angle_alpha   90.00
_cell.angle_beta   90.00
_cell.angle_gamma   90.00
#
_symmetry.space_group_name_H-M   'P 1'
#
loop_
_entity.id
_entity.type
_entity.pdbx_description
1 polymer ?
#
loop_
_entity_poly.entity_id
_entity_poly.type
_entity_poly.pdbx_seq_one_letter_code
_entity_poly.pdbx_strand_id
1 'polypeptide(L)'
;MFCFISGYFFNPEKANNLVRYLLHKVHTLLMPFFVWNFIYGILITLLRHTNLVFYGSDLSIKTLFILPFFEGSLFEINSPAWFVPALFMVIFTYAVLYKIMFRGFSAFIVTFILAIAGASCIFLSRKGYNNSLLLPVLKTGFFLQFYHLGSYYHTHLEKYFHRIYKCITLLLPILINVWLMYIYNNQIHFNDITTMSGFLTDNY
;
A
#
# COMPACT_ATOMS: atom_id res chain seq x y z
N MET A 1 -0.10 0.76 7.41
CA MET A 1 -1.34 1.02 8.16
C MET A 1 -2.58 1.11 7.26
N PHE A 2 -2.61 1.99 6.24
CA PHE A 2 -3.78 2.18 5.36
C PHE A 2 -4.30 0.90 4.69
N CYS A 3 -3.41 0.03 4.17
CA CYS A 3 -3.83 -1.25 3.57
C CYS A 3 -4.58 -2.14 4.56
N PHE A 4 -4.13 -2.20 5.82
CA PHE A 4 -4.76 -2.97 6.88
C PHE A 4 -6.15 -2.41 7.23
N ILE A 5 -6.27 -1.10 7.44
CA ILE A 5 -7.55 -0.46 7.75
C ILE A 5 -8.53 -0.64 6.57
N SER A 6 -8.06 -0.49 5.34
CA SER A 6 -8.90 -0.73 4.15
C SER A 6 -9.39 -2.19 4.09
N GLY A 7 -8.51 -3.13 4.43
CA GLY A 7 -8.82 -4.55 4.56
C GLY A 7 -9.83 -4.87 5.66
N TYR A 8 -9.81 -4.14 6.78
CA TYR A 8 -10.81 -4.27 7.85
C TYR A 8 -12.24 -4.05 7.33
N PHE A 9 -12.42 -3.07 6.44
CA PHE A 9 -13.71 -2.78 5.82
C PHE A 9 -14.05 -3.66 4.60
N PHE A 10 -13.23 -4.66 4.30
CA PHE A 10 -13.51 -5.60 3.21
C PHE A 10 -14.70 -6.48 3.56
N ASN A 11 -15.72 -6.49 2.71
CA ASN A 11 -16.89 -7.35 2.85
C ASN A 11 -16.98 -8.31 1.65
N PRO A 12 -16.88 -9.64 1.87
CA PRO A 12 -17.00 -10.66 0.83
C PRO A 12 -18.29 -10.61 0.02
N GLU A 13 -19.43 -10.28 0.63
CA GLU A 13 -20.72 -10.25 -0.05
C GLU A 13 -20.78 -9.14 -1.10
N LYS A 14 -20.21 -7.98 -0.77
CA LYS A 14 -20.07 -6.86 -1.71
C LYS A 14 -19.16 -7.21 -2.88
N ALA A 15 -18.18 -8.10 -2.66
CA ALA A 15 -17.25 -8.55 -3.68
C ALA A 15 -17.85 -9.58 -4.67
N ASN A 16 -19.05 -10.13 -4.43
CA ASN A 16 -19.71 -11.03 -5.39
C ASN A 16 -19.95 -10.33 -6.74
N ASN A 17 -20.43 -9.09 -6.71
CA ASN A 17 -20.50 -8.23 -7.89
C ASN A 17 -19.22 -7.39 -8.00
N LEU A 18 -18.15 -8.06 -8.44
CA LEU A 18 -16.80 -7.50 -8.57
C LEU A 18 -16.77 -6.18 -9.37
N VAL A 19 -17.51 -6.09 -10.48
CA VAL A 19 -17.53 -4.88 -11.31
C VAL A 19 -18.11 -3.71 -10.54
N ARG A 20 -19.28 -3.88 -9.91
CA ARG A 20 -19.93 -2.81 -9.11
C ARG A 20 -19.05 -2.39 -7.92
N TYR A 21 -18.44 -3.36 -7.25
CA TYR A 21 -17.53 -3.10 -6.13
C TYR A 21 -16.32 -2.27 -6.57
N LEU A 22 -15.66 -2.64 -7.66
CA LEU A 22 -14.50 -1.92 -8.17
C LEU A 22 -14.86 -0.54 -8.70
N LEU A 23 -15.97 -0.38 -9.43
CA LEU A 23 -16.45 0.93 -9.87
C LEU A 23 -16.70 1.87 -8.70
N HIS A 24 -17.30 1.37 -7.62
CA HIS A 24 -17.45 2.14 -6.39
C HIS A 24 -16.09 2.59 -5.84
N LYS A 25 -15.09 1.70 -5.79
CA LYS A 25 -13.74 2.04 -5.32
C LYS A 25 -13.01 3.02 -6.24
N VAL A 26 -13.20 2.94 -7.56
CA VAL A 26 -12.71 3.95 -8.51
C VAL A 26 -13.30 5.32 -8.17
N HIS A 27 -14.61 5.40 -7.96
CA HIS A 27 -15.27 6.67 -7.65
C HIS A 27 -14.90 7.22 -6.27
N THR A 28 -14.70 6.38 -5.27
CA THR A 28 -14.41 6.84 -3.90
C THR A 28 -12.92 7.06 -3.60
N LEU A 29 -12.01 6.39 -4.34
CA LEU A 29 -10.56 6.56 -4.15
C LEU A 29 -9.89 7.26 -5.32
N LEU A 30 -9.99 6.70 -6.54
CA LEU A 30 -9.21 7.20 -7.67
C LEU A 30 -9.69 8.55 -8.20
N MET A 31 -11.00 8.77 -8.28
CA MET A 31 -11.53 10.05 -8.75
C MET A 31 -11.09 11.23 -7.87
N PRO A 32 -11.26 11.21 -6.53
CA PRO A 32 -10.73 12.26 -5.66
C PRO A 32 -9.21 12.44 -5.79
N PHE A 33 -8.47 11.33 -5.92
CA PHE A 33 -7.03 11.37 -6.13
C PHE A 33 -6.66 12.11 -7.43
N PHE A 34 -7.30 11.79 -8.56
CA PHE A 34 -6.99 12.44 -9.84
C PHE A 34 -7.38 13.92 -9.85
N VAL A 35 -8.50 14.28 -9.21
CA VAL A 35 -8.90 15.69 -9.05
C VAL A 35 -7.83 16.46 -8.28
N TRP A 36 -7.39 15.95 -7.13
CA TRP A 36 -6.32 16.59 -6.36
C TRP A 36 -4.99 16.60 -7.11
N ASN A 37 -4.61 15.50 -7.75
CA ASN A 37 -3.37 15.41 -8.52
C ASN A 37 -3.35 16.45 -9.66
N PHE A 38 -4.50 16.69 -10.29
CA PHE A 38 -4.65 17.72 -11.31
C PHE A 38 -4.53 19.14 -10.74
N ILE A 39 -5.17 19.43 -9.60
CA ILE A 39 -5.05 20.72 -8.91
C ILE A 39 -3.60 21.01 -8.54
N TYR A 40 -2.88 20.03 -7.97
CA TYR A 40 -1.47 20.16 -7.64
C TYR A 40 -0.58 20.33 -8.87
N GLY A 41 -0.93 19.68 -9.98
CA GLY A 41 -0.22 19.85 -11.24
C GLY A 41 -0.36 21.26 -11.82
N ILE A 42 -1.55 21.87 -11.75
CA ILE A 42 -1.76 23.28 -12.11
C ILE A 42 -0.94 24.18 -11.18
N LEU A 43 -1.02 23.96 -9.87
CA LEU A 43 -0.31 24.75 -8.88
C LEU A 43 1.22 24.76 -9.12
N ILE A 44 1.82 23.58 -9.32
CA ILE A 44 3.27 23.48 -9.63
C ILE A 44 3.60 24.18 -10.94
N THR A 45 2.77 24.03 -11.96
CA THR A 45 2.99 24.69 -13.25
C THR A 45 2.99 26.22 -13.11
N LEU A 46 2.05 26.77 -12.33
CA LEU A 46 1.99 28.21 -12.04
C LEU A 46 3.20 28.69 -11.21
N LEU A 47 3.56 27.96 -10.15
CA LEU A 47 4.70 28.30 -9.31
C LEU A 47 6.02 28.29 -10.09
N ARG A 48 6.19 27.33 -11.01
CA ARG A 48 7.33 27.27 -11.92
C ARG A 48 7.35 28.43 -12.91
N HIS A 49 6.19 28.81 -13.46
CA HIS A 49 6.10 29.98 -14.34
C HIS A 49 6.46 31.29 -13.61
N THR A 50 6.18 31.39 -12.31
CA THR A 50 6.57 32.54 -11.48
C THR A 50 8.02 32.48 -10.96
N ASN A 51 8.81 31.48 -11.34
CA ASN A 51 10.18 31.23 -10.84
C ASN A 51 10.27 31.09 -9.30
N LEU A 52 9.17 30.70 -8.64
CA LEU A 52 9.15 30.46 -7.19
C LEU A 52 9.64 29.04 -6.84
N VAL A 53 9.49 28.10 -7.78
CA VAL A 53 9.85 26.69 -7.62
C VAL A 53 10.59 26.25 -8.88
N PHE A 54 11.69 25.50 -8.72
CA PHE A 54 12.50 24.97 -9.83
C PHE A 54 12.43 23.44 -9.98
N TYR A 55 11.69 22.77 -9.09
CA TYR A 55 11.54 21.31 -9.04
C TYR A 55 10.10 20.88 -9.35
N GLY A 56 9.91 19.58 -9.60
CA GLY A 56 8.61 18.99 -9.94
C GLY A 56 8.38 18.80 -11.45
N SER A 57 7.54 17.82 -11.77
CA SER A 57 7.25 17.39 -13.13
C SER A 57 6.30 18.33 -13.87
N ASP A 58 6.38 18.36 -15.20
CA ASP A 58 5.40 19.07 -16.03
C ASP A 58 4.00 18.44 -15.94
N LEU A 59 2.97 19.27 -16.12
CA LEU A 59 1.61 18.79 -16.26
C LEU A 59 1.44 18.05 -17.59
N SER A 60 1.24 16.74 -17.52
CA SER A 60 1.04 15.88 -18.69
C SER A 60 0.09 14.73 -18.36
N ILE A 61 -0.47 14.10 -19.38
CA ILE A 61 -1.32 12.89 -19.21
C ILE A 61 -0.53 11.79 -18.49
N LYS A 62 0.77 11.66 -18.80
CA LYS A 62 1.66 10.67 -18.19
C LYS A 62 1.82 10.93 -16.68
N THR A 63 2.08 12.17 -16.28
CA THR A 63 2.27 12.55 -14.86
C THR A 63 0.96 12.50 -14.07
N LEU A 64 -0.18 12.71 -14.72
CA LEU A 64 -1.49 12.64 -14.08
C LEU A 64 -1.99 11.21 -13.85
N PHE A 65 -1.81 10.31 -14.83
CA PHE A 65 -2.49 9.01 -14.84
C PHE A 65 -1.57 7.78 -14.83
N ILE A 66 -0.34 7.88 -15.35
CA ILE A 66 0.54 6.71 -15.53
C ILE A 66 1.53 6.61 -14.38
N LEU A 67 2.35 7.65 -14.19
CA LEU A 67 3.40 7.67 -13.16
C LEU A 67 2.92 7.33 -11.73
N PRO A 68 1.72 7.76 -11.29
CA PRO A 68 1.23 7.41 -9.95
C PRO A 68 1.18 5.91 -9.66
N PHE A 69 0.96 5.09 -10.70
CA PHE A 69 0.90 3.63 -10.56
C PHE A 69 2.29 3.00 -10.65
N PHE A 70 3.07 3.38 -11.66
CA PHE A 70 4.31 2.70 -12.06
C PHE A 70 5.57 3.16 -11.34
N GLU A 71 5.63 4.41 -10.91
CA GLU A 71 6.84 4.97 -10.30
C GLU A 71 6.57 5.49 -8.88
N GLY A 72 5.30 5.71 -8.52
CA GLY A 72 4.96 6.39 -7.26
C GLY A 72 5.36 7.87 -7.25
N SER A 73 5.93 8.35 -8.35
CA SER A 73 6.28 9.74 -8.57
C SER A 73 5.02 10.56 -8.81
N LEU A 74 4.89 11.62 -8.02
CA LEU A 74 3.82 12.61 -8.11
C LEU A 74 4.47 14.00 -8.20
N PHE A 75 3.65 15.03 -8.41
CA PHE A 75 4.09 16.39 -8.09
C PHE A 75 4.59 16.40 -6.64
N GLU A 76 5.74 17.01 -6.35
CA GLU A 76 6.40 16.83 -5.04
C GLU A 76 5.51 17.20 -3.85
N ILE A 77 4.68 18.23 -4.02
CA ILE A 77 3.69 18.65 -3.01
C ILE A 77 2.63 17.56 -2.76
N ASN A 78 2.30 16.78 -3.79
CA ASN A 78 1.37 15.65 -3.71
C ASN A 78 2.09 14.30 -3.44
N SER A 79 3.39 14.29 -3.21
CA SER A 79 4.18 13.06 -2.99
C SER A 79 3.52 12.08 -2.01
N PRO A 80 3.01 12.51 -0.83
CA PRO A 80 2.38 11.60 0.13
C PRO A 80 1.17 10.83 -0.42
N ALA A 81 0.53 11.27 -1.51
CA ALA A 81 -0.62 10.58 -2.08
C ALA A 81 -0.27 9.33 -2.91
N TRP A 82 1.02 8.97 -3.03
CA TRP A 82 1.50 7.79 -3.78
C TRP A 82 0.84 6.49 -3.31
N PHE A 83 0.38 6.43 -2.05
CA PHE A 83 -0.26 5.25 -1.49
C PHE A 83 -1.68 5.03 -2.04
N VAL A 84 -2.37 6.05 -2.57
CA VAL A 84 -3.77 5.91 -3.02
C VAL A 84 -3.88 5.02 -4.25
N PRO A 85 -3.11 5.24 -5.34
CA PRO A 85 -3.06 4.29 -6.47
C PRO A 85 -2.60 2.90 -6.05
N ALA A 86 -1.61 2.82 -5.15
CA ALA A 86 -1.12 1.54 -4.62
C ALA A 86 -2.22 0.78 -3.87
N LEU A 87 -2.97 1.47 -3.01
CA LEU A 87 -4.08 0.91 -2.24
C LEU A 87 -5.20 0.44 -3.18
N PHE A 88 -5.50 1.19 -4.24
CA PHE A 88 -6.46 0.76 -5.25
C PHE A 88 -6.02 -0.54 -5.93
N MET A 89 -4.75 -0.65 -6.34
CA MET A 89 -4.21 -1.88 -6.93
C MET A 89 -4.32 -3.09 -5.99
N VAL A 90 -4.07 -2.88 -4.69
CA VAL A 90 -4.25 -3.90 -3.66
C VAL A 90 -5.72 -4.32 -3.52
N ILE A 91 -6.65 -3.38 -3.44
CA ILE A 91 -8.09 -3.69 -3.37
C ILE A 91 -8.55 -4.45 -4.62
N PHE A 92 -8.13 -3.97 -5.80
CA PHE A 92 -8.44 -4.60 -7.08
C PHE A 92 -7.96 -6.05 -7.11
N THR A 93 -6.67 -6.24 -6.84
CA THR A 93 -6.00 -7.55 -6.92
C THR A 93 -6.57 -8.50 -5.87
N TYR A 94 -6.78 -8.03 -4.64
CA TYR A 94 -7.37 -8.83 -3.58
C TYR A 94 -8.80 -9.27 -3.93
N ALA A 95 -9.64 -8.38 -4.46
CA ALA A 95 -11.01 -8.73 -4.84
C ALA A 95 -11.06 -9.79 -5.96
N VAL A 96 -10.15 -9.68 -6.94
CA VAL A 96 -10.00 -10.66 -8.02
C VAL A 96 -9.52 -12.01 -7.46
N LEU A 97 -8.44 -12.03 -6.67
CA LEU A 97 -7.91 -13.24 -6.05
C LEU A 97 -8.91 -13.89 -5.09
N TYR A 98 -9.69 -13.08 -4.37
CA TYR A 98 -10.73 -13.57 -3.48
C TYR A 98 -11.81 -14.33 -4.26
N LYS A 99 -12.27 -13.76 -5.38
CA LYS A 99 -13.30 -14.36 -6.22
C LYS A 99 -12.82 -15.63 -6.92
N ILE A 100 -11.58 -15.65 -7.41
CA ILE A 100 -11.05 -16.75 -8.24
C ILE A 100 -10.48 -17.87 -7.37
N MET A 101 -9.73 -17.53 -6.33
CA MET A 101 -8.88 -18.47 -5.60
C MET A 101 -9.28 -18.61 -4.14
N PHE A 102 -9.39 -17.50 -3.38
CA PHE A 102 -9.48 -17.60 -1.91
C PHE A 102 -10.84 -18.00 -1.36
N ARG A 103 -11.93 -17.95 -2.16
CA ARG A 103 -13.30 -18.29 -1.71
C ARG A 103 -13.40 -19.69 -1.10
N GLY A 104 -12.57 -20.64 -1.52
CA GLY A 104 -12.57 -22.02 -1.03
C GLY A 104 -11.52 -22.34 0.05
N PHE A 105 -10.62 -21.41 0.38
CA PHE A 105 -9.54 -21.64 1.35
C PHE A 105 -9.90 -21.06 2.72
N SER A 106 -9.34 -21.67 3.78
CA SER A 106 -9.43 -21.08 5.12
C SER A 106 -8.64 -19.77 5.17
N ALA A 107 -9.13 -18.80 5.93
CA ALA A 107 -8.46 -17.51 6.05
C ALA A 107 -7.01 -17.63 6.59
N PHE A 108 -6.76 -18.64 7.42
CA PHE A 108 -5.41 -18.97 7.90
C PHE A 108 -4.48 -19.40 6.76
N ILE A 109 -4.92 -20.28 5.86
CA ILE A 109 -4.11 -20.71 4.70
C ILE A 109 -3.83 -19.52 3.78
N VAL A 110 -4.84 -18.69 3.52
CA VAL A 110 -4.68 -17.48 2.69
C VAL A 110 -3.66 -16.52 3.30
N THR A 111 -3.67 -16.36 4.63
CA THR A 111 -2.67 -15.57 5.35
C THR A 111 -1.25 -16.08 5.08
N PHE A 112 -1.02 -17.39 5.16
CA PHE A 112 0.29 -17.98 4.92
C PHE A 112 0.75 -17.84 3.46
N ILE A 113 -0.15 -18.07 2.50
CA ILE A 113 0.12 -17.87 1.06
C ILE A 113 0.54 -16.42 0.79
N LEU A 114 -0.22 -15.45 1.32
CA LEU A 114 0.07 -14.04 1.11
C LEU A 114 1.34 -13.59 1.84
N ALA A 115 1.65 -14.17 3.00
CA ALA A 115 2.90 -13.92 3.71
C ALA A 115 4.13 -14.39 2.90
N ILE A 116 4.04 -15.59 2.30
CA ILE A 116 5.08 -16.10 1.39
C ILE A 116 5.20 -15.17 0.17
N ALA A 117 4.09 -14.82 -0.47
CA ALA A 117 4.10 -13.93 -1.62
C ALA A 117 4.71 -12.56 -1.30
N GLY A 118 4.39 -11.99 -0.12
CA GLY A 118 4.98 -10.76 0.38
C GLY A 118 6.50 -10.89 0.58
N ALA A 119 6.96 -11.96 1.22
CA ALA A 119 8.38 -12.24 1.39
C ALA A 119 9.12 -12.44 0.04
N SER A 120 8.48 -13.12 -0.93
CA SER A 120 9.01 -13.25 -2.29
C SER A 120 9.13 -11.90 -2.99
N CYS A 121 8.16 -10.99 -2.82
CA CYS A 121 8.25 -9.64 -3.39
C CYS A 121 9.43 -8.87 -2.79
N ILE A 122 9.66 -8.96 -1.47
CA ILE A 122 10.82 -8.34 -0.82
C ILE A 122 12.12 -8.92 -1.38
N PHE A 123 12.21 -10.24 -1.52
CA PHE A 123 13.39 -10.92 -2.07
C PHE A 123 13.68 -10.47 -3.52
N LEU A 124 12.65 -10.31 -4.35
CA LEU A 124 12.80 -9.80 -5.71
C LEU A 124 13.22 -8.32 -5.72
N SER A 125 12.64 -7.50 -4.85
CA SER A 125 13.07 -6.10 -4.68
C SER A 125 14.54 -6.01 -4.30
N ARG A 126 15.02 -6.88 -3.38
CA ARG A 126 16.45 -6.97 -2.99
C ARG A 126 17.38 -7.31 -4.15
N LYS A 127 16.91 -8.11 -5.12
CA LYS A 127 17.66 -8.44 -6.34
C LYS A 127 17.66 -7.32 -7.39
N GLY A 128 17.05 -6.16 -7.11
CA GLY A 128 16.99 -5.03 -8.04
C GLY A 128 15.91 -5.14 -9.11
N TYR A 129 14.89 -6.00 -8.91
CA TYR A 129 13.75 -6.10 -9.84
C TYR A 129 12.71 -4.98 -9.66
N ASN A 130 12.99 -3.95 -8.86
CA ASN A 130 12.11 -2.80 -8.61
C ASN A 130 12.10 -1.76 -9.74
N ASN A 131 12.11 -2.22 -11.00
CA ASN A 131 11.97 -1.35 -12.18
C ASN A 131 10.54 -0.81 -12.33
N SER A 132 10.33 0.24 -13.14
CA SER A 132 9.03 0.90 -13.27
C SER A 132 7.88 -0.06 -13.67
N LEU A 133 8.16 -1.15 -14.38
CA LEU A 133 7.14 -2.11 -14.81
C LEU A 133 6.73 -3.10 -13.71
N LEU A 134 7.71 -3.64 -12.97
CA LEU A 134 7.48 -4.62 -11.91
C LEU A 134 7.13 -3.95 -10.58
N LEU A 135 7.44 -2.67 -10.40
CA LEU A 135 7.17 -1.95 -9.16
C LEU A 135 5.70 -2.03 -8.71
N PRO A 136 4.67 -1.80 -9.57
CA PRO A 136 3.28 -1.99 -9.17
C PRO A 136 2.99 -3.40 -8.65
N VAL A 137 3.59 -4.42 -9.27
CA VAL A 137 3.37 -5.84 -8.94
C VAL A 137 4.00 -6.16 -7.59
N LEU A 138 5.28 -5.81 -7.41
CA LEU A 138 6.00 -6.02 -6.15
C LEU A 138 5.33 -5.26 -5.00
N LYS A 139 4.93 -4.01 -5.26
CA LYS A 139 4.20 -3.17 -4.30
C LYS A 139 2.87 -3.76 -3.90
N THR A 140 2.08 -4.16 -4.88
CA THR A 140 0.78 -4.78 -4.63
C THR A 140 0.93 -6.11 -3.89
N GLY A 141 1.84 -6.98 -4.33
CA GLY A 141 2.13 -8.27 -3.72
C GLY A 141 2.54 -8.16 -2.26
N PHE A 142 3.45 -7.24 -1.95
CA PHE A 142 3.83 -6.92 -0.57
C PHE A 142 2.64 -6.43 0.28
N PHE A 143 1.79 -5.57 -0.28
CA PHE A 143 0.69 -4.99 0.49
C PHE A 143 -0.54 -5.89 0.66
N LEU A 144 -0.71 -6.92 -0.17
CA LEU A 144 -1.82 -7.87 -0.09
C LEU A 144 -1.92 -8.57 1.26
N GLN A 145 -0.78 -8.96 1.85
CA GLN A 145 -0.77 -9.61 3.16
C GLN A 145 -1.37 -8.70 4.24
N PHE A 146 -1.06 -7.41 4.23
CA PHE A 146 -1.58 -6.46 5.22
C PHE A 146 -3.07 -6.19 5.02
N TYR A 147 -3.52 -6.14 3.76
CA TYR A 147 -4.93 -6.03 3.44
C TYR A 147 -5.71 -7.26 3.94
N HIS A 148 -5.19 -8.47 3.70
CA HIS A 148 -5.80 -9.70 4.20
C HIS A 148 -5.84 -9.74 5.73
N LEU A 149 -4.75 -9.36 6.39
CA LEU A 149 -4.67 -9.30 7.86
C LEU A 149 -5.73 -8.35 8.44
N GLY A 150 -6.06 -7.25 7.77
CA GLY A 150 -7.16 -6.38 8.17
C GLY A 150 -8.52 -7.09 8.17
N SER A 151 -8.82 -7.80 7.07
CA SER A 151 -10.05 -8.59 6.96
C SER A 151 -10.09 -9.75 7.95
N TYR A 152 -8.96 -10.44 8.13
CA TYR A 152 -8.81 -11.52 9.11
C TYR A 152 -8.99 -11.00 10.54
N TYR A 153 -8.45 -9.82 10.85
CA TYR A 153 -8.61 -9.19 12.16
C TYR A 153 -10.08 -8.94 12.48
N HIS A 154 -10.82 -8.29 11.57
CA HIS A 154 -12.25 -7.98 11.76
C HIS A 154 -13.10 -9.25 11.97
N THR A 155 -12.79 -10.32 11.23
CA THR A 155 -13.61 -11.53 11.22
C THR A 155 -13.28 -12.51 12.35
N HIS A 156 -12.00 -12.64 12.73
CA HIS A 156 -11.53 -13.67 13.65
C HIS A 156 -10.87 -13.12 14.92
N LEU A 157 -10.02 -12.09 14.82
CA LEU A 157 -9.17 -11.66 15.95
C LEU A 157 -9.84 -10.64 16.87
N GLU A 158 -10.73 -9.79 16.35
CA GLU A 158 -11.36 -8.69 17.09
C GLU A 158 -12.04 -9.17 18.39
N LYS A 159 -12.68 -10.35 18.34
CA LYS A 159 -13.35 -10.99 19.50
C LYS A 159 -12.39 -11.32 20.64
N TYR A 160 -11.15 -11.68 20.33
CA TYR A 160 -10.13 -12.00 21.33
C TYR A 160 -9.49 -10.74 21.90
N PHE A 161 -9.32 -9.70 21.08
CA PHE A 161 -8.71 -8.43 21.50
C PHE A 161 -9.57 -7.67 22.53
N HIS A 162 -10.90 -7.73 22.43
CA HIS A 162 -11.77 -7.13 23.44
C HIS A 162 -11.62 -7.74 24.85
N ARG A 163 -11.07 -8.96 24.96
CA ARG A 163 -10.86 -9.66 26.23
C ARG A 163 -9.53 -9.29 26.90
N ILE A 164 -8.61 -8.65 26.15
CA ILE A 164 -7.27 -8.29 26.65
C ILE A 164 -7.31 -6.87 27.24
N TYR A 165 -6.56 -6.65 28.32
CA TYR A 165 -6.42 -5.31 28.90
C TYR A 165 -5.81 -4.33 27.89
N LYS A 166 -6.45 -3.17 27.73
CA LYS A 166 -6.04 -2.11 26.77
C LYS A 166 -4.58 -1.68 26.96
N CYS A 167 -4.09 -1.65 28.20
CA CYS A 167 -2.69 -1.32 28.49
C CYS A 167 -1.72 -2.34 27.88
N ILE A 168 -2.04 -3.63 27.90
CA ILE A 168 -1.20 -4.68 27.32
C ILE A 168 -1.16 -4.54 25.79
N THR A 169 -2.32 -4.30 25.16
CA THR A 169 -2.39 -4.12 23.70
C THR A 169 -1.60 -2.93 23.20
N LEU A 170 -1.40 -1.90 24.03
CA LEU A 170 -0.62 -0.70 23.69
C LEU A 170 0.87 -0.86 24.05
N LEU A 171 1.18 -1.38 25.23
CA LEU A 171 2.55 -1.47 25.74
C LEU A 171 3.35 -2.56 25.03
N LEU A 172 2.75 -3.70 24.72
CA LEU A 172 3.47 -4.84 24.15
C LEU A 172 4.09 -4.53 22.78
N PRO A 173 3.39 -3.92 21.79
CA PRO A 173 4.02 -3.53 20.53
C PRO A 173 5.14 -2.52 20.70
N ILE A 174 5.01 -1.59 21.65
CA ILE A 174 6.06 -0.58 21.94
C ILE A 174 7.31 -1.28 22.46
N LEU A 175 7.16 -2.17 23.45
CA LEU A 175 8.28 -2.92 24.03
C LEU A 175 8.98 -3.80 22.99
N ILE A 176 8.21 -4.47 22.12
CA ILE A 176 8.76 -5.28 21.02
C ILE A 176 9.57 -4.40 20.07
N ASN A 177 9.06 -3.24 19.65
CA ASN A 177 9.79 -2.35 18.76
C ASN A 177 11.06 -1.80 19.41
N VAL A 178 11.02 -1.39 20.67
CA VAL A 178 12.20 -0.94 21.42
C VAL A 178 13.26 -2.04 21.52
N TRP A 179 12.83 -3.27 21.81
CA TRP A 179 13.73 -4.42 21.88
C TRP A 179 14.37 -4.75 20.53
N LEU A 180 13.61 -4.68 19.43
CA LEU A 180 14.14 -4.83 18.08
C LEU A 180 15.14 -3.71 17.74
N MET A 181 14.83 -2.46 18.06
CA MET A 181 15.76 -1.34 17.83
C MET A 181 17.08 -1.50 18.58
N TYR A 182 17.04 -2.05 19.80
CA TYR A 182 18.23 -2.39 20.58
C TYR A 182 19.09 -3.46 19.91
N ILE A 183 18.48 -4.56 19.44
CA ILE A 183 19.21 -5.68 18.78
C ILE A 183 19.84 -5.23 17.47
N TYR A 184 19.09 -4.50 16.64
CA TYR A 184 19.51 -4.13 15.29
C TYR A 184 20.22 -2.76 15.23
N ASN A 185 20.62 -2.20 16.37
CA ASN A 185 21.38 -0.96 16.50
C ASN A 185 20.85 0.18 15.60
N ASN A 186 19.53 0.37 15.60
CA ASN A 186 18.83 1.39 14.80
C ASN A 186 18.97 1.24 13.27
N GLN A 187 19.34 0.07 12.72
CA GLN A 187 19.42 -0.18 11.27
C GLN A 187 18.07 -0.55 10.63
N ILE A 188 16.96 -0.54 11.39
CA ILE A 188 15.62 -0.92 10.89
C ILE A 188 14.91 0.27 10.20
N HIS A 189 15.66 1.25 9.66
CA HIS A 189 15.05 2.38 8.95
C HIS A 189 14.72 1.98 7.52
N PHE A 190 13.43 1.71 7.26
CA PHE A 190 12.92 1.62 5.90
C PHE A 190 12.80 3.03 5.31
N ASN A 191 13.84 3.47 4.63
CA ASN A 191 13.92 4.83 4.09
C ASN A 191 12.90 5.10 2.98
N ASP A 192 12.49 4.08 2.23
CA ASP A 192 11.50 4.24 1.16
C ASP A 192 10.74 2.94 0.82
N ILE A 193 9.41 2.97 0.93
CA ILE A 193 8.51 1.89 0.51
C ILE A 193 7.80 2.23 -0.82
N THR A 194 7.85 3.49 -1.25
CA THR A 194 7.19 3.97 -2.47
C THR A 194 7.75 3.27 -3.72
N THR A 195 9.08 3.16 -3.78
CA THR A 195 9.86 2.54 -4.85
C THR A 195 10.37 1.13 -4.50
N MET A 196 9.99 0.59 -3.34
CA MET A 196 10.54 -0.65 -2.79
C MET A 196 12.07 -0.67 -2.63
N SER A 197 12.74 0.47 -2.81
CA SER A 197 14.20 0.59 -2.74
C SER A 197 14.73 0.55 -1.32
N GLY A 198 13.90 0.84 -0.30
CA GLY A 198 14.27 0.70 1.11
C GLY A 198 14.60 -0.74 1.54
N PHE A 199 14.36 -1.73 0.67
CA PHE A 199 14.82 -3.11 0.87
C PHE A 199 16.21 -3.38 0.29
N LEU A 200 16.77 -2.49 -0.54
CA LEU A 200 18.14 -2.57 -1.07
C LEU A 200 19.15 -2.11 0.00
N THR A 201 19.16 -2.74 1.17
CA THR A 201 20.05 -2.38 2.28
C THR A 201 21.46 -2.94 2.13
N ASP A 202 21.71 -3.79 1.13
CA ASP A 202 23.00 -4.49 0.93
C ASP A 202 24.04 -3.63 0.16
N ASN A 203 23.75 -2.35 -0.11
CA ASN A 203 24.62 -1.44 -0.88
C ASN A 203 25.23 -0.28 -0.05
N TYR A 204 25.29 -0.42 1.27
CA TYR A 204 26.03 0.50 2.15
C TYR A 204 27.28 -0.16 2.72
#